data_AF-A0A3N5W2I7-F1
#
_entry.id   AF-A0A3N5W2I7-F1
#
_cell.length_a   1.000
_cell.length_b   1.000
_cell.length_c   1.000
_cell.angle_alpha   90.00
_cell.angle_beta   90.00
_cell.angle_gamma   90.00
#
_symmetry.space_group_name_H-M   'P 1'
#
loop_
_entity.id
_entity.type
_entity.pdbx_description
1 polymer ?
#
loop_
_entity_poly.entity_id
_entity_poly.type
_entity_poly.pdbx_seq_one_letter_code
_entity_poly.pdbx_strand_id
1 'polypeptide(L)'
;MAVVAVKPPVLSIGPLAWIRKNLFSTWYNVGLTLLAIWLLYALLKPAIQWGATEARWGVIEANLTLFMVGQYPRSQIGRVWLTVFVLAGLIGLSWGVWKNAARGFALIALSAGAAFTLIALLYRWDVWTQWLIAEAILLIFYFIGLYLPRGALMAGLAWFLYFPFIFLVIAGSKYIAALPPVPSNLWGGLLLTLLLTVVGNFGALPLGILLALGRRSRLPVIRYFSIGYIELVRGVPLITILY
;
A
#
# COMPACT_ATOMS: atom_id res chain seq x y z
N MET A 1 -7.10 -13.45 -49.92
CA MET A 1 -7.59 -14.52 -49.02
C MET A 1 -7.81 -13.89 -47.65
N ALA A 2 -9.05 -13.83 -47.18
CA ALA A 2 -9.39 -13.21 -45.90
C ALA A 2 -9.00 -14.16 -44.75
N VAL A 3 -8.18 -13.68 -43.82
CA VAL A 3 -7.81 -14.43 -42.61
C VAL A 3 -9.04 -14.51 -41.71
N VAL A 4 -9.62 -15.69 -41.59
CA VAL A 4 -10.72 -15.97 -40.66
C VAL A 4 -10.18 -15.78 -39.25
N ALA A 5 -10.59 -14.69 -38.59
CA ALA A 5 -10.27 -14.45 -37.19
C ALA A 5 -11.01 -15.47 -36.32
N VAL A 6 -10.34 -16.57 -35.98
CA VAL A 6 -10.83 -17.53 -34.99
C VAL A 6 -10.89 -16.81 -33.65
N LYS A 7 -12.11 -16.53 -33.16
CA LYS A 7 -12.31 -15.99 -31.80
C LYS A 7 -11.63 -16.96 -30.82
N PRO A 8 -10.87 -16.46 -29.82
CA PRO A 8 -10.24 -17.31 -28.82
C PRO A 8 -11.29 -18.21 -28.17
N PRO A 9 -11.04 -19.52 -27.99
CA PRO A 9 -11.99 -20.40 -27.33
C PRO A 9 -12.21 -19.90 -25.90
N VAL A 10 -13.44 -19.50 -25.60
CA VAL A 10 -13.82 -19.05 -24.27
C VAL A 10 -13.98 -20.30 -23.40
N LEU A 11 -12.90 -20.74 -22.76
CA LEU A 11 -12.96 -21.74 -21.69
C LEU A 11 -13.54 -21.07 -20.43
N SER A 12 -14.84 -20.75 -20.45
CA SER A 12 -15.57 -20.40 -19.23
C SER A 12 -15.88 -21.68 -18.47
N ILE A 13 -14.86 -22.27 -17.85
CA ILE A 13 -15.09 -23.33 -16.88
C ILE A 13 -15.85 -22.67 -15.72
N GLY A 14 -17.12 -23.03 -15.53
CA GLY A 14 -17.90 -22.51 -14.41
C GLY A 14 -17.21 -22.85 -13.07
N PRO A 15 -17.45 -22.07 -11.99
CA PRO A 15 -16.75 -22.25 -10.71
C PRO A 15 -16.80 -23.70 -10.18
N LEU A 16 -17.96 -24.35 -10.28
CA LEU A 16 -18.14 -25.77 -9.92
C LEU A 16 -17.33 -26.73 -10.79
N ALA A 17 -17.30 -26.50 -12.10
CA ALA A 17 -16.53 -27.33 -13.03
C ALA A 17 -15.02 -27.15 -12.80
N TRP A 18 -14.58 -25.95 -12.38
CA TRP A 18 -13.20 -25.69 -11.99
C TRP A 18 -12.84 -26.42 -10.71
N ILE A 19 -13.69 -26.38 -9.69
CA ILE A 19 -13.48 -27.10 -8.42
C ILE A 19 -13.35 -28.60 -8.67
N ARG A 20 -14.28 -29.20 -9.41
CA ARG A 20 -14.23 -30.64 -9.71
C ARG A 20 -12.97 -31.02 -10.48
N LYS A 21 -12.57 -30.19 -11.44
CA LYS A 21 -11.38 -30.44 -12.28
C LYS A 21 -10.05 -30.28 -11.51
N ASN A 22 -9.95 -29.33 -10.58
CA ASN A 22 -8.70 -29.03 -9.90
C ASN A 22 -8.56 -29.73 -8.55
N LEU A 23 -9.64 -29.85 -7.77
CA LEU A 23 -9.58 -30.40 -6.41
C LEU A 23 -9.97 -31.89 -6.34
N PHE A 24 -10.86 -32.35 -7.23
CA PHE A 24 -11.45 -33.70 -7.12
C PHE A 24 -11.32 -34.53 -8.41
N SER A 25 -10.31 -34.24 -9.24
CA SER A 25 -10.15 -34.92 -10.54
C SER A 25 -9.67 -36.36 -10.45
N THR A 26 -8.97 -36.72 -9.37
CA THR A 26 -8.40 -38.06 -9.14
C THR A 26 -8.58 -38.45 -7.67
N TRP A 27 -8.48 -39.75 -7.38
CA TRP A 27 -8.62 -40.25 -6.01
C TRP A 27 -7.55 -39.70 -5.05
N TYR A 28 -6.32 -39.48 -5.54
CA TYR A 28 -5.26 -38.86 -4.73
C TYR A 28 -5.52 -37.37 -4.50
N ASN A 29 -6.06 -36.64 -5.50
CA ASN A 29 -6.46 -35.24 -5.32
C ASN A 29 -7.61 -35.09 -4.33
N VAL A 30 -8.56 -36.04 -4.32
CA VAL A 30 -9.60 -36.12 -3.29
C VAL A 30 -8.96 -36.30 -1.92
N GLY A 31 -8.03 -37.25 -1.75
CA GLY A 31 -7.31 -37.47 -0.50
C GLY A 31 -6.50 -36.25 -0.03
N LEU A 32 -5.74 -35.63 -0.92
CA LEU A 32 -4.97 -34.41 -0.64
C LEU A 32 -5.87 -33.22 -0.29
N THR A 33 -7.01 -33.07 -0.97
CA THR A 33 -7.98 -32.01 -0.69
C THR A 33 -8.62 -32.21 0.68
N LEU A 34 -9.01 -33.45 1.03
CA LEU A 34 -9.54 -33.76 2.36
C LEU A 34 -8.50 -33.52 3.46
N LEU A 35 -7.24 -33.92 3.22
CA LEU A 35 -6.14 -33.66 4.14
C LEU A 35 -5.89 -32.15 4.30
N ALA A 36 -5.90 -31.38 3.20
CA ALA A 36 -5.73 -29.93 3.22
C ALA A 36 -6.88 -29.25 3.98
N ILE A 37 -8.13 -29.66 3.77
CA ILE A 37 -9.29 -29.16 4.52
C ILE A 37 -9.15 -29.49 6.01
N TRP A 38 -8.74 -30.71 6.35
CA TRP A 38 -8.53 -31.12 7.74
C TRP A 38 -7.41 -30.31 8.40
N LEU A 39 -6.28 -30.11 7.73
CA LEU A 39 -5.17 -29.29 8.22
C LEU A 39 -5.59 -27.82 8.39
N LEU A 40 -6.29 -27.26 7.40
CA LEU A 40 -6.83 -25.90 7.49
C LEU A 40 -7.76 -25.78 8.68
N TYR A 41 -8.67 -26.72 8.90
CA TYR A 41 -9.55 -26.72 10.06
C TYR A 41 -8.77 -26.85 11.37
N ALA A 42 -7.79 -27.76 11.44
CA ALA A 42 -6.96 -27.99 12.62
C ALA A 42 -6.15 -26.74 13.01
N LEU A 43 -5.72 -25.93 12.05
CA LEU A 43 -4.99 -24.68 12.28
C LEU A 43 -5.92 -23.48 12.52
N LEU A 44 -7.00 -23.36 11.75
CA LEU A 44 -7.92 -22.23 11.83
C LEU A 44 -8.79 -22.27 13.07
N LYS A 45 -9.26 -23.46 13.49
CA LYS A 45 -10.13 -23.59 14.66
C LYS A 45 -9.49 -22.98 15.93
N PRO A 46 -8.28 -23.36 16.37
CA PRO A 46 -7.68 -22.77 17.55
C PRO A 46 -7.38 -21.28 17.36
N ALA A 47 -6.98 -20.84 16.16
CA ALA A 47 -6.74 -19.43 15.87
C ALA A 47 -8.03 -18.58 16.00
N ILE A 48 -9.16 -19.08 15.49
CA ILE A 48 -10.47 -18.42 15.60
C ILE A 48 -10.96 -18.45 17.04
N GLN A 49 -10.84 -19.58 17.73
CA GLN A 49 -11.21 -19.69 19.15
C GLN A 49 -10.44 -18.68 19.99
N TRP A 50 -9.12 -18.69 19.89
CA TRP A 50 -8.27 -17.70 20.57
C TRP A 50 -8.71 -16.27 20.23
N GLY A 51 -8.87 -15.94 18.94
CA GLY A 51 -9.25 -14.61 18.49
C GLY A 51 -10.62 -14.16 18.99
N ALA A 52 -11.57 -15.09 19.17
CA ALA A 52 -12.92 -14.78 19.59
C ALA A 52 -13.11 -14.77 21.12
N THR A 53 -12.37 -15.60 21.86
CA THR A 53 -12.63 -15.82 23.30
C THR A 53 -11.50 -15.40 24.22
N GLU A 54 -10.24 -15.48 23.78
CA GLU A 54 -9.07 -15.25 24.64
C GLU A 54 -8.35 -13.93 24.32
N ALA A 55 -8.41 -13.49 23.06
CA ALA A 55 -7.73 -12.29 22.59
C ALA A 55 -8.28 -11.02 23.27
N ARG A 56 -7.36 -10.26 23.87
CA ARG A 56 -7.68 -8.99 24.54
C ARG A 56 -7.61 -7.83 23.53
N TRP A 57 -8.63 -7.70 22.69
CA TRP A 57 -8.71 -6.66 21.66
C TRP A 57 -8.62 -5.23 22.20
N GLY A 58 -9.05 -5.00 23.44
CA GLY A 58 -8.92 -3.70 24.11
C GLY A 58 -7.48 -3.17 24.22
N VAL A 59 -6.45 -4.03 24.14
CA VAL A 59 -5.05 -3.59 24.10
C VAL A 59 -4.76 -2.84 22.79
N ILE A 60 -5.31 -3.30 21.68
CA ILE A 60 -5.17 -2.64 20.39
C ILE A 60 -5.87 -1.30 20.44
N GLU A 61 -7.14 -1.29 20.86
CA GLU A 61 -7.97 -0.08 20.97
C GLU A 61 -7.34 0.99 21.86
N ALA A 62 -6.82 0.61 23.03
CA ALA A 62 -6.18 1.52 23.97
C ALA A 62 -4.82 2.08 23.49
N ASN A 63 -4.19 1.42 22.52
CA ASN A 63 -2.84 1.77 22.04
C ASN A 63 -2.78 2.04 20.53
N LEU A 64 -3.92 2.32 19.87
CA LEU A 64 -3.97 2.57 18.42
C LEU A 64 -2.98 3.64 17.98
N THR A 65 -2.91 4.74 18.72
CA THR A 65 -1.94 5.81 18.45
C THR A 65 -0.50 5.29 18.47
N LEU A 66 -0.15 4.39 19.41
CA LEU A 66 1.17 3.75 19.45
C LEU A 66 1.42 2.84 18.23
N PHE A 67 0.41 2.10 17.76
CA PHE A 67 0.55 1.28 16.54
C PHE A 67 0.71 2.15 15.28
N MET A 68 0.04 3.30 15.24
CA MET A 68 0.10 4.22 14.09
C MET A 68 1.45 4.95 14.00
N VAL A 69 1.95 5.49 15.12
CA VAL A 69 3.14 6.37 15.12
C VAL A 69 4.39 5.76 15.76
N GLY A 70 4.28 4.57 16.36
CA GLY A 70 5.39 3.92 17.07
C GLY A 70 5.87 4.76 18.26
N GLN A 71 7.19 4.83 18.43
CA GLN A 71 7.84 5.55 19.53
C GLN A 71 8.01 7.06 19.25
N TYR A 72 7.31 7.59 18.24
CA TYR A 72 7.42 8.99 17.88
C TYR A 72 6.95 9.89 19.04
N PRO A 73 7.68 10.98 19.39
CA PRO A 73 7.36 11.81 20.54
C PRO A 73 5.92 12.35 20.50
N ARG A 74 5.16 12.15 21.58
CA ARG A 74 3.72 12.49 21.64
C ARG A 74 3.43 13.97 21.36
N SER A 75 4.31 14.88 21.81
CA SER A 75 4.17 16.32 21.55
C SER A 75 4.36 16.70 20.07
N GLN A 76 4.93 15.80 19.26
CA GLN A 76 5.24 16.04 17.86
C GLN A 76 4.35 15.23 16.90
N ILE A 77 3.38 14.45 17.40
CA ILE A 77 2.46 13.64 16.58
C ILE A 77 1.73 14.47 15.52
N GLY A 78 1.49 15.76 15.75
CA GLY A 78 0.90 16.66 14.75
C GLY A 78 1.67 16.67 13.41
N ARG A 79 2.99 16.47 13.43
CA ARG A 79 3.81 16.35 12.22
C ARG A 79 3.47 15.12 11.40
N VAL A 80 3.19 14.01 12.07
CA VAL A 80 2.78 12.77 11.43
C VAL A 80 1.44 12.96 10.74
N TRP A 81 0.47 13.55 11.43
CA TRP A 81 -0.82 13.84 10.82
C TRP A 81 -0.70 14.82 9.66
N LEU A 82 0.18 15.82 9.73
CA LEU A 82 0.45 16.73 8.63
C LEU A 82 0.89 15.99 7.36
N THR A 83 1.76 14.99 7.48
CA THR A 83 2.24 14.23 6.30
C THR A 83 1.16 13.33 5.72
N VAL A 84 0.28 12.79 6.57
CA VAL A 84 -0.92 12.04 6.14
C VAL A 84 -1.92 12.97 5.43
N PHE A 85 -2.15 14.17 5.94
CA PHE A 85 -3.04 15.16 5.31
C PHE A 85 -2.54 15.60 3.95
N VAL A 86 -1.23 15.86 3.82
CA VAL A 86 -0.64 16.19 2.52
C VAL A 86 -0.75 15.00 1.56
N LEU A 87 -0.55 13.76 2.02
CA LEU A 87 -0.76 12.56 1.20
C LEU A 87 -2.21 12.44 0.70
N ALA A 88 -3.18 12.63 1.59
CA ALA A 88 -4.60 12.61 1.25
C ALA A 88 -4.92 13.67 0.18
N GLY A 89 -4.38 14.88 0.33
CA GLY A 89 -4.48 15.95 -0.66
C GLY A 89 -3.85 15.58 -2.00
N LEU A 90 -2.69 14.93 -2.03
CA LEU A 90 -2.05 14.47 -3.26
C LEU A 90 -2.84 13.38 -3.97
N ILE A 91 -3.39 12.42 -3.23
CA ILE A 91 -4.28 11.39 -3.77
C ILE A 91 -5.53 12.05 -4.38
N GLY A 92 -6.16 12.98 -3.66
CA GLY A 92 -7.30 13.75 -4.13
C GLY A 92 -6.98 14.51 -5.42
N LEU A 93 -5.91 15.32 -5.40
CA LEU A 93 -5.46 16.10 -6.55
C LEU A 93 -5.20 15.20 -7.76
N SER A 94 -4.52 14.08 -7.55
CA SER A 94 -4.19 13.11 -8.60
C SER A 94 -5.44 12.47 -9.18
N TRP A 95 -6.48 12.23 -8.37
CA TRP A 95 -7.78 11.76 -8.86
C TRP A 95 -8.51 12.81 -9.69
N GLY A 96 -8.49 14.08 -9.27
CA GLY A 96 -9.10 15.17 -10.04
C GLY A 96 -8.43 15.37 -11.40
N VAL A 97 -7.10 15.33 -11.42
CA VAL A 97 -6.27 15.54 -12.61
C VAL A 97 -6.27 14.33 -13.55
N TRP A 98 -6.06 13.12 -13.01
CA TRP A 98 -5.98 11.87 -13.78
C TRP A 98 -7.16 10.95 -13.49
N LYS A 99 -8.36 11.43 -13.83
CA LYS A 99 -9.67 10.81 -13.52
C LYS A 99 -9.72 9.30 -13.62
N ASN A 100 -9.15 8.69 -14.67
CA ASN A 100 -9.22 7.24 -14.87
C ASN A 100 -8.06 6.49 -14.20
N ALA A 101 -6.85 7.03 -14.26
CA ALA A 101 -5.66 6.34 -13.74
C ALA A 101 -5.62 6.32 -12.20
N ALA A 102 -6.08 7.39 -11.54
CA ALA A 102 -6.01 7.51 -10.09
C ALA A 102 -7.31 7.10 -9.36
N ARG A 103 -8.42 6.88 -10.08
CA ARG A 103 -9.73 6.56 -9.46
C ARG A 103 -9.73 5.30 -8.61
N GLY A 104 -9.08 4.22 -9.06
CA GLY A 104 -9.04 2.99 -8.29
C GLY A 104 -8.42 3.20 -6.92
N PHE A 105 -7.24 3.83 -6.87
CA PHE A 105 -6.54 4.15 -5.63
C PHE A 105 -7.32 5.12 -4.75
N ALA A 106 -7.90 6.18 -5.32
CA ALA A 106 -8.66 7.15 -4.55
C ALA A 106 -9.95 6.58 -3.96
N LEU A 107 -10.65 5.70 -4.68
CA LEU A 107 -11.83 5.01 -4.16
C LEU A 107 -11.48 4.02 -3.05
N ILE A 108 -10.36 3.31 -3.18
CA ILE A 108 -9.86 2.43 -2.10
C ILE A 108 -9.53 3.27 -0.87
N ALA A 109 -8.80 4.38 -1.04
CA ALA A 109 -8.46 5.28 0.05
C ALA A 109 -9.71 5.82 0.75
N LEU A 110 -10.66 6.37 -0.01
CA LEU A 110 -11.91 6.94 0.49
C LEU A 110 -12.80 5.89 1.17
N SER A 111 -12.95 4.70 0.58
CA SER A 111 -13.79 3.65 1.18
C SER A 111 -13.16 3.04 2.42
N ALA A 112 -11.85 2.76 2.41
CA ALA A 112 -11.14 2.23 3.56
C ALA A 112 -11.07 3.24 4.71
N GLY A 113 -10.76 4.50 4.42
CA GLY A 113 -10.70 5.55 5.44
C GLY A 113 -12.07 5.97 5.94
N ALA A 114 -13.13 5.95 5.11
CA ALA A 114 -14.50 6.11 5.59
C ALA A 114 -14.94 4.96 6.52
N ALA A 115 -14.64 3.71 6.16
CA ALA A 115 -14.91 2.55 7.01
C ALA A 115 -14.14 2.65 8.34
N PHE A 116 -12.86 3.02 8.28
CA PHE A 116 -12.05 3.23 9.48
C PHE A 116 -12.60 4.37 10.35
N THR A 117 -12.98 5.49 9.75
CA THR A 117 -13.55 6.65 10.47
C THR A 117 -14.87 6.26 11.13
N LEU A 118 -15.73 5.50 10.45
CA LEU A 118 -16.98 5.01 11.02
C LEU A 118 -16.72 4.10 12.23
N ILE A 119 -15.79 3.15 12.10
CA ILE A 119 -15.39 2.27 13.21
C ILE A 119 -14.82 3.11 14.36
N ALA A 120 -13.87 3.99 14.08
CA ALA A 120 -13.26 4.86 15.08
C ALA A 120 -14.29 5.74 15.80
N LEU A 121 -15.32 6.21 15.10
CA LEU A 121 -16.44 6.97 15.67
C LEU A 121 -17.31 6.08 16.58
N LEU A 122 -17.68 4.89 16.12
CA LEU A 122 -18.50 3.94 16.87
C LEU A 122 -17.83 3.51 18.18
N TYR A 123 -16.53 3.26 18.13
CA TYR A 123 -15.72 2.84 19.29
C TYR A 123 -15.06 4.01 20.04
N ARG A 124 -15.33 5.27 19.63
CA ARG A 124 -14.80 6.52 20.23
C ARG A 124 -13.27 6.56 20.35
N TRP A 125 -12.56 6.06 19.34
CA TRP A 125 -11.10 6.11 19.29
C TRP A 125 -10.61 7.54 19.06
N ASP A 126 -9.58 7.97 19.78
CA ASP A 126 -9.00 9.32 19.76
C ASP A 126 -8.59 9.86 18.38
N VAL A 127 -8.41 8.98 17.40
CA VAL A 127 -7.96 9.30 16.04
C VAL A 127 -9.06 9.60 15.01
N TRP A 128 -10.35 9.46 15.38
CA TRP A 128 -11.46 9.58 14.41
C TRP A 128 -11.50 10.95 13.71
N THR A 129 -11.19 12.03 14.42
CA THR A 129 -11.22 13.40 13.88
C THR A 129 -10.17 13.60 12.78
N GLN A 130 -8.98 13.06 12.97
CA GLN A 130 -7.85 13.21 12.07
C GLN A 130 -8.14 12.44 10.78
N TRP A 131 -8.69 11.23 10.86
CA TRP A 131 -9.09 10.48 9.67
C TRP A 131 -10.22 11.17 8.90
N LEU A 132 -11.21 11.73 9.58
CA LEU A 132 -12.27 12.51 8.94
C LEU A 132 -11.70 13.75 8.21
N ILE A 133 -10.74 14.44 8.82
CA ILE A 133 -10.05 15.58 8.20
C ILE A 133 -9.26 15.13 6.96
N ALA A 134 -8.56 13.98 7.02
CA ALA A 134 -7.84 13.45 5.87
C ALA A 134 -8.77 13.16 4.69
N GLU A 135 -9.94 12.55 4.95
CA GLU A 135 -10.96 12.31 3.91
C GLU A 135 -11.53 13.59 3.33
N ALA A 136 -11.83 14.58 4.19
CA ALA A 136 -12.28 15.89 3.73
C ALA A 136 -11.23 16.56 2.83
N ILE A 137 -9.94 16.51 3.21
CA ILE A 137 -8.84 17.05 2.41
C ILE A 137 -8.73 16.33 1.07
N LEU A 138 -8.84 14.99 1.05
CA LEU A 138 -8.83 14.21 -0.20
C LEU A 138 -9.93 14.70 -1.15
N LEU A 139 -11.17 14.84 -0.65
CA LEU A 139 -12.29 15.28 -1.46
C LEU A 139 -12.13 16.74 -1.93
N ILE A 140 -11.66 17.64 -1.06
CA ILE A 140 -11.39 19.04 -1.41
C ILE A 140 -10.35 19.10 -2.55
N PHE A 141 -9.24 18.39 -2.42
CA PHE A 141 -8.19 18.39 -3.44
C PHE A 141 -8.61 17.67 -4.72
N TYR A 142 -9.52 16.70 -4.64
CA TYR A 142 -10.19 16.13 -5.82
C TYR A 142 -10.91 17.21 -6.60
N PHE A 143 -11.77 18.01 -5.95
CA PHE A 143 -12.46 19.11 -6.62
C PHE A 143 -11.50 20.17 -7.16
N ILE A 144 -10.45 20.53 -6.41
CA ILE A 144 -9.41 21.44 -6.91
C ILE A 144 -8.76 20.88 -8.18
N GLY A 145 -8.40 19.60 -8.19
CA GLY A 145 -7.77 18.94 -9.32
C GLY A 145 -8.62 18.90 -10.59
N LEU A 146 -9.94 18.95 -10.47
CA LEU A 146 -10.85 19.02 -11.62
C LEU A 146 -10.76 20.34 -12.39
N TYR A 147 -10.39 21.44 -11.72
CA TYR A 147 -10.37 22.79 -12.28
C TYR A 147 -8.95 23.37 -12.41
N LEU A 148 -7.92 22.65 -11.95
CA LEU A 148 -6.56 23.16 -11.89
C LEU A 148 -5.90 23.22 -13.29
N PRO A 149 -5.51 24.41 -13.80
CA PRO A 149 -4.77 24.50 -15.05
C PRO A 149 -3.39 23.86 -14.89
N ARG A 150 -2.96 23.09 -15.89
CA ARG A 150 -1.70 22.30 -15.85
C ARG A 150 -1.62 21.34 -14.64
N GLY A 151 -2.77 20.83 -14.18
CA GLY A 151 -2.85 19.98 -13.00
C GLY A 151 -1.93 18.75 -13.03
N ALA A 152 -1.64 18.17 -14.19
CA ALA A 152 -0.71 17.03 -14.33
C ALA A 152 0.73 17.38 -13.94
N LEU A 153 1.23 18.54 -14.37
CA LEU A 153 2.56 19.01 -14.00
C LEU A 153 2.61 19.34 -12.50
N MET A 154 1.59 20.04 -12.00
CA MET A 154 1.53 20.44 -10.59
C MET A 154 1.41 19.22 -9.67
N ALA A 155 0.58 18.24 -10.00
CA ALA A 155 0.48 16.98 -9.25
C ALA A 155 1.79 16.20 -9.29
N GLY A 156 2.44 16.10 -10.46
CA GLY A 156 3.75 15.46 -10.59
C GLY A 156 4.84 16.13 -9.74
N LEU A 157 4.92 17.47 -9.76
CA LEU A 157 5.83 18.24 -8.92
C LEU A 157 5.49 18.10 -7.43
N ALA A 158 4.21 18.11 -7.07
CA ALA A 158 3.78 17.97 -5.69
C ALA A 158 4.14 16.58 -5.13
N TRP A 159 3.98 15.51 -5.92
CA TRP A 159 4.46 14.17 -5.56
C TRP A 159 5.99 14.11 -5.42
N PHE A 160 6.73 14.77 -6.31
CA PHE A 160 8.19 14.83 -6.22
C PHE A 160 8.65 15.58 -4.97
N LEU A 161 8.01 16.70 -4.64
CA LEU A 161 8.32 17.51 -3.45
C LEU A 161 7.82 16.89 -2.14
N TYR A 162 6.80 16.03 -2.20
CA TYR A 162 6.31 15.31 -1.03
C TYR A 162 7.39 14.45 -0.37
N PHE A 163 8.29 13.89 -1.19
CA PHE A 163 9.40 13.07 -0.72
C PHE A 163 10.36 13.82 0.23
N PRO A 164 11.05 14.91 -0.18
CA PRO A 164 11.88 15.66 0.76
C PRO A 164 11.04 16.29 1.89
N PHE A 165 9.78 16.65 1.62
CA PHE A 165 8.87 17.20 2.63
C PHE A 165 8.63 16.24 3.79
N ILE A 166 8.29 14.97 3.54
CA ILE A 166 7.98 14.01 4.61
C ILE A 166 9.20 13.77 5.51
N PHE A 167 10.39 13.64 4.91
CA PHE A 167 11.64 13.48 5.65
C PHE A 167 11.94 14.71 6.51
N LEU A 168 11.82 15.91 5.95
CA LEU A 168 12.09 17.16 6.68
C LEU A 168 11.13 17.34 7.86
N VAL A 169 9.84 17.10 7.65
CA VAL A 169 8.81 17.26 8.69
C VAL A 169 9.00 16.24 9.81
N ILE A 170 9.19 14.96 9.47
CA ILE A 170 9.33 13.90 10.47
C ILE A 170 10.66 13.99 11.21
N ALA A 171 11.77 14.22 10.49
CA ALA A 171 13.09 14.36 11.10
C ALA A 171 13.20 15.63 11.95
N GLY A 172 12.53 16.71 11.54
CA GLY A 172 12.72 18.03 12.14
C GLY A 172 14.05 18.67 11.76
N SER A 173 14.32 19.81 12.38
CA SER A 173 15.49 20.64 12.11
C SER A 173 16.07 21.19 13.40
N LYS A 174 17.40 21.20 13.52
CA LYS A 174 18.11 21.85 14.63
C LYS A 174 17.91 23.37 14.64
N TYR A 175 17.50 23.95 13.51
CA TYR A 175 17.42 25.40 13.32
C TYR A 175 16.03 25.97 13.58
N ILE A 176 14.99 25.13 13.70
CA ILE A 176 13.60 25.58 13.85
C ILE A 176 13.10 25.14 15.22
N ALA A 177 12.84 26.10 16.11
CA ALA A 177 12.40 25.82 17.48
C ALA A 177 11.07 25.02 17.53
N ALA A 178 10.15 25.26 16.60
CA ALA A 178 8.90 24.51 16.47
C ALA A 178 9.10 23.08 15.91
N LEU A 179 10.26 22.79 15.32
CA LEU A 179 10.57 21.50 14.71
C LEU A 179 11.82 20.84 15.34
N PRO A 180 11.85 20.51 16.65
CA PRO A 180 12.99 19.82 17.24
C PRO A 180 13.34 18.52 16.49
N PRO A 181 14.63 18.18 16.38
CA PRO A 181 15.06 16.98 15.68
C PRO A 181 14.61 15.71 16.41
N VAL A 182 13.98 14.79 15.69
CA VAL A 182 13.57 13.47 16.20
C VAL A 182 14.47 12.40 15.59
N PRO A 183 15.21 11.64 16.42
CA PRO A 183 16.16 10.66 15.91
C PRO A 183 15.43 9.50 15.21
N SER A 184 16.05 8.96 14.15
CA SER A 184 15.43 7.99 13.24
C SER A 184 15.12 6.64 13.89
N ASN A 185 15.77 6.30 14.99
CA ASN A 185 15.48 5.10 15.78
C ASN A 185 14.11 5.13 16.46
N LEU A 186 13.50 6.31 16.60
CA LEU A 186 12.16 6.48 17.17
C LEU A 186 11.07 6.50 16.09
N TRP A 187 11.45 6.47 14.81
CA TRP A 187 10.48 6.40 13.73
C TRP A 187 9.95 4.98 13.67
N GLY A 188 8.63 4.83 13.61
CA GLY A 188 8.03 3.51 13.62
C GLY A 188 6.53 3.53 13.39
N GLY A 189 5.92 2.39 13.67
CA GLY A 189 4.48 2.17 13.47
C GLY A 189 4.08 2.08 12.00
N LEU A 190 2.77 2.04 11.78
CA LEU A 190 2.14 2.03 10.46
C LEU A 190 2.66 3.17 9.57
N LEU A 191 2.91 4.35 10.14
CA LEU A 191 3.41 5.50 9.40
C LEU A 191 4.75 5.20 8.72
N LEU A 192 5.73 4.66 9.46
CA LEU A 192 7.04 4.36 8.88
C LEU A 192 6.90 3.33 7.75
N THR A 193 6.08 2.30 7.96
CA THR A 193 5.80 1.30 6.94
C THR A 193 5.17 1.92 5.69
N LEU A 194 4.15 2.78 5.86
CA LEU A 194 3.51 3.48 4.75
C LEU A 194 4.48 4.43 4.04
N LEU A 195 5.28 5.19 4.78
CA LEU A 195 6.30 6.08 4.24
C LEU A 195 7.30 5.29 3.41
N LEU A 196 7.92 4.25 3.99
CA LEU A 196 8.89 3.41 3.29
C LEU A 196 8.29 2.73 2.07
N THR A 197 7.01 2.34 2.13
CA THR A 197 6.29 1.74 1.00
C THR A 197 6.09 2.74 -0.13
N VAL A 198 5.61 3.96 0.17
CA VAL A 198 5.40 5.02 -0.83
C VAL A 198 6.74 5.42 -1.44
N VAL A 199 7.73 5.73 -0.60
CA VAL A 199 9.10 6.07 -0.99
C VAL A 199 9.72 4.98 -1.85
N GLY A 200 9.66 3.73 -1.37
CA GLY A 200 10.23 2.57 -2.03
C GLY A 200 9.60 2.37 -3.39
N ASN A 201 8.27 2.47 -3.48
CA ASN A 201 7.55 2.32 -4.75
C ASN A 201 7.87 3.45 -5.74
N PHE A 202 7.94 4.70 -5.29
CA PHE A 202 8.27 5.84 -6.16
C PHE A 202 9.68 5.77 -6.73
N GLY A 203 10.66 5.27 -5.96
CA GLY A 203 12.03 5.08 -6.45
C GLY A 203 12.20 3.79 -7.27
N ALA A 204 11.62 2.69 -6.81
CA ALA A 204 11.79 1.37 -7.42
C ALA A 204 11.03 1.22 -8.74
N LEU A 205 9.88 1.88 -8.91
CA LEU A 205 9.06 1.72 -10.11
C LEU A 205 9.73 2.31 -11.36
N PRO A 206 10.23 3.57 -11.37
CA PRO A 206 11.00 4.10 -12.49
C PRO A 206 12.26 3.29 -12.77
N LEU A 207 12.99 2.90 -11.72
CA LEU A 207 14.20 2.07 -11.86
C LEU A 207 13.86 0.70 -12.48
N GLY A 208 12.78 0.08 -12.03
CA GLY A 208 12.27 -1.19 -12.57
C GLY A 208 11.87 -1.07 -14.04
N ILE A 209 11.20 0.03 -14.43
CA ILE A 209 10.88 0.32 -15.82
C ILE A 209 12.15 0.51 -16.65
N LEU A 210 13.13 1.27 -16.16
CA LEU A 210 14.41 1.49 -16.84
C LEU A 210 15.16 0.17 -17.07
N LEU A 211 15.25 -0.70 -16.06
CA LEU A 211 15.88 -2.01 -16.17
C LEU A 211 15.09 -2.94 -17.11
N ALA A 212 13.75 -2.89 -17.09
CA ALA A 212 12.91 -3.65 -18.00
C ALA A 212 13.09 -3.23 -19.47
N LEU A 213 13.23 -1.92 -19.72
CA LEU A 213 13.60 -1.38 -21.03
C LEU A 213 15.03 -1.74 -21.40
N GLY A 214 15.96 -1.69 -20.44
CA GLY A 214 17.36 -2.09 -20.60
C GLY A 214 17.51 -3.55 -21.05
N ARG A 215 16.68 -4.46 -20.52
CA ARG A 215 16.60 -5.87 -20.97
C ARG A 215 16.23 -6.02 -22.45
N ARG A 216 15.52 -5.05 -23.03
CA ARG A 216 15.11 -5.01 -24.45
C ARG A 216 16.08 -4.19 -25.32
N SER A 217 17.14 -3.63 -24.74
CA SER A 217 18.11 -2.79 -25.46
C SER A 217 18.92 -3.60 -26.48
N ARG A 218 19.31 -2.94 -27.58
CA ARG A 218 20.20 -3.51 -28.61
C ARG A 218 21.66 -3.52 -28.17
N LEU A 219 22.04 -2.67 -27.21
CA LEU A 219 23.40 -2.60 -26.68
C LEU A 219 23.65 -3.79 -25.73
N PRO A 220 24.61 -4.69 -26.05
CA PRO A 220 24.82 -5.92 -25.27
C PRO A 220 25.12 -5.64 -23.79
N VAL A 221 25.95 -4.62 -23.51
CA VAL A 221 26.35 -4.26 -22.15
C VAL A 221 25.15 -3.90 -21.27
N ILE A 222 24.26 -3.04 -21.75
CA ILE A 222 23.06 -2.60 -21.02
C ILE A 222 22.10 -3.77 -20.82
N ARG A 223 21.94 -4.61 -21.85
CA ARG A 223 21.06 -5.77 -21.81
C ARG A 223 21.51 -6.80 -20.78
N TYR A 224 22.77 -7.22 -20.81
CA TYR A 224 23.29 -8.21 -19.88
C TYR A 224 23.36 -7.69 -18.45
N PHE A 225 23.72 -6.41 -18.25
CA PHE A 225 23.66 -5.78 -16.93
C PHE A 225 22.23 -5.81 -16.37
N SER A 226 21.24 -5.39 -17.16
CA SER A 226 19.83 -5.37 -16.72
C SER A 226 19.30 -6.78 -16.41
N ILE A 227 19.64 -7.78 -17.23
CA ILE A 227 19.27 -9.18 -16.98
C ILE A 227 19.92 -9.68 -15.70
N GLY A 228 21.23 -9.48 -15.54
CA GLY A 228 21.98 -9.93 -14.37
C GLY A 228 21.43 -9.33 -13.07
N TYR A 229 21.18 -8.01 -13.06
CA TYR A 229 20.58 -7.35 -11.91
C TYR A 229 19.18 -7.90 -11.58
N ILE A 230 18.30 -8.03 -12.59
CA ILE A 230 16.93 -8.53 -12.39
C ILE A 230 16.92 -9.96 -11.84
N GLU A 231 17.71 -10.86 -12.43
CA GLU A 231 17.74 -12.26 -12.01
C GLU A 231 18.43 -12.43 -10.64
N LEU A 232 19.46 -11.63 -10.32
CA LEU A 232 20.10 -11.65 -9.00
C LEU A 232 19.14 -11.18 -7.90
N VAL A 233 18.49 -10.02 -8.08
CA VAL A 233 17.53 -9.50 -7.07
C VAL A 233 16.33 -10.42 -6.89
N ARG A 234 15.90 -11.11 -7.96
CA ARG A 234 14.80 -12.09 -7.89
C ARG A 234 15.23 -13.45 -7.33
N GLY A 235 16.51 -13.80 -7.43
CA GLY A 235 17.05 -15.08 -7.00
C GLY A 235 17.62 -15.07 -5.58
N VAL A 236 17.99 -13.91 -5.04
CA VAL A 236 18.55 -13.76 -3.70
C VAL A 236 17.43 -13.59 -2.66
N PRO A 237 17.37 -14.40 -1.60
CA PRO A 237 16.40 -14.20 -0.52
C PRO A 237 16.56 -12.82 0.13
N LEU A 238 15.46 -12.10 0.35
CA LEU A 238 15.50 -10.76 0.94
C LEU A 238 16.20 -10.74 2.31
N ILE A 239 16.09 -11.84 3.08
CA ILE A 239 16.72 -11.96 4.39
C ILE A 239 18.25 -11.86 4.33
N THR A 240 18.90 -12.33 3.25
CA THR A 240 20.36 -12.26 3.11
C THR A 240 20.87 -10.88 2.70
N ILE A 241 19.97 -9.98 2.31
CA ILE A 241 20.29 -8.60 1.95
C ILE A 241 20.09 -7.68 3.16
N LEU A 242 19.11 -7.99 4.01
CA LEU A 242 18.71 -7.16 5.14
C LEU A 242 19.41 -7.52 6.46
N TYR A 243 20.02 -8.71 6.55
CA TYR A 243 20.71 -9.24 7.74
C TYR A 243 22.03 -9.89 7.33
#